data_AF-A0A7Y2DZI8-F1
#
_entry.id   AF-A0A7Y2DZI8-F1
#
_cell.length_a   1.000
_cell.length_b   1.000
_cell.length_c   1.000
_cell.angle_alpha   90.00
_cell.angle_beta   90.00
_cell.angle_gamma   90.00
#
_symmetry.space_group_name_H-M   'P 1'
#
loop_
_entity.id
_entity.type
_entity.pdbx_description
1 polymer ?
#
loop_
_entity_poly.entity_id
_entity_poly.type
_entity_poly.pdbx_seq_one_letter_code
_entity_poly.pdbx_strand_id
1 'polypeptide(L)'
;MKTIEDFFSQDASDFVGDIELPEQEILWIDAQQGIDWASALIEKLKSEKPQFPAGSVIEDLEEALEVFAKTKKINAKWHFELDF
;
A
#
# COMPACT_ATOMS: atom_id res chain seq x y z
N MET A 1 -8.56 -1.50 36.68
CA MET A 1 -8.97 -1.69 35.27
C MET A 1 -8.24 -0.60 34.50
N LYS A 2 -7.25 -0.97 33.69
CA LYS A 2 -6.46 0.02 32.92
C LYS A 2 -7.28 0.43 31.69
N THR A 3 -7.40 1.73 31.43
CA THR A 3 -8.21 2.27 30.33
C THR A 3 -7.42 2.27 29.03
N ILE A 4 -8.09 2.40 27.88
CA ILE A 4 -7.43 2.57 26.57
C ILE A 4 -6.56 3.84 26.56
N GLU A 5 -6.92 4.85 27.36
CA GLU A 5 -6.11 6.06 27.55
C GLU A 5 -4.74 5.76 28.20
N ASP A 6 -4.65 4.75 29.08
CA ASP A 6 -3.37 4.27 29.65
C ASP A 6 -2.47 3.56 28.61
N PHE A 7 -3.05 3.15 27.47
CA PHE A 7 -2.31 2.55 26.35
C PHE A 7 -1.76 3.63 25.40
N PHE A 8 -2.45 4.76 25.27
CA PHE A 8 -2.00 5.91 24.47
C PHE A 8 -1.08 6.88 25.23
N SER A 9 -1.03 6.80 26.56
CA SER A 9 -0.12 7.63 27.37
C SER A 9 1.30 7.06 27.50
N GLN A 10 1.55 5.88 26.92
CA GLN A 10 2.89 5.31 26.85
C GLN A 10 3.49 5.73 25.53
N ASP A 11 4.58 6.49 25.62
CA ASP A 11 5.35 6.97 24.49
C ASP A 11 5.66 5.77 23.58
N ALA A 12 5.18 5.77 22.34
CA ALA A 12 5.35 4.63 21.43
C ALA A 12 6.82 4.28 21.19
N SER A 13 7.71 5.24 21.48
CA SER A 13 9.17 5.10 21.51
C SER A 13 9.68 4.07 22.53
N ASP A 14 8.98 3.82 23.64
CA ASP A 14 9.39 2.84 24.66
C ASP A 14 9.05 1.38 24.27
N PHE A 15 8.18 1.17 23.27
CA PHE A 15 7.84 -0.18 22.76
C PHE A 15 8.58 -0.54 21.46
N VAL A 16 9.05 0.46 20.72
CA VAL A 16 9.67 0.30 19.38
C VAL A 16 11.20 0.38 19.44
N GLY A 17 11.79 0.20 20.63
CA GLY A 17 13.24 0.33 20.81
C GLY A 17 14.10 -0.78 20.22
N ASP A 18 13.53 -1.96 19.94
CA ASP A 18 14.27 -3.16 19.51
C ASP A 18 13.43 -4.13 18.65
N ILE A 19 12.46 -3.62 17.89
CA ILE A 19 11.82 -4.44 16.85
C ILE A 19 12.74 -4.38 15.63
N GLU A 20 13.67 -5.32 15.51
CA GLU A 20 14.19 -5.73 14.21
C GLU A 20 12.97 -6.14 13.37
N LEU A 21 12.46 -5.23 12.54
CA LEU A 21 11.49 -5.58 11.53
C LEU A 21 12.13 -6.70 10.71
N PRO A 22 11.54 -7.90 10.64
CA PRO A 22 12.13 -9.00 9.91
C PRO A 22 12.44 -8.52 8.50
N GLU A 23 13.63 -8.83 7.97
CA GLU A 23 14.01 -8.49 6.60
C GLU A 23 12.87 -8.91 5.68
N GLN A 24 12.10 -7.93 5.20
CA GLN A 24 10.98 -8.22 4.32
C GLN A 24 11.59 -8.57 2.97
N GLU A 25 11.43 -9.82 2.54
CA GLU A 25 11.81 -10.21 1.19
C GLU A 25 11.10 -9.29 0.19
N ILE A 26 11.88 -8.54 -0.59
CA ILE A 26 11.33 -7.67 -1.64
C ILE A 26 10.69 -8.56 -2.71
N LEU A 27 9.37 -8.57 -2.74
CA LEU A 27 8.60 -9.36 -3.70
C LEU A 27 8.53 -8.62 -5.05
N TRP A 28 9.25 -9.14 -6.04
CA TRP A 28 9.18 -8.68 -7.41
C TRP A 28 8.02 -9.35 -8.18
N ILE A 29 7.08 -8.53 -8.63
CA ILE A 29 5.80 -8.90 -9.22
C ILE A 29 5.82 -8.59 -10.73
N ASP A 30 5.14 -9.40 -11.54
CA ASP A 30 5.00 -9.13 -12.96
C ASP A 30 4.10 -7.91 -13.21
N ALA A 31 4.42 -7.12 -14.24
CA ALA A 31 3.67 -5.91 -14.57
C ALA A 31 2.16 -6.19 -14.81
N GLN A 32 1.81 -7.34 -15.41
CA GLN A 32 0.41 -7.70 -15.62
C GLN A 32 -0.36 -7.83 -14.30
N GLN A 33 0.26 -8.42 -13.28
CA GLN A 33 -0.39 -8.57 -11.97
C GLN A 33 -0.62 -7.22 -11.29
N GLY A 34 0.28 -6.24 -11.51
CA GLY A 34 0.07 -4.86 -11.06
C GLY A 34 -1.10 -4.18 -11.75
N ILE A 35 -1.23 -4.38 -13.07
CA ILE A 35 -2.38 -3.87 -13.85
C ILE A 35 -3.69 -4.46 -13.32
N ASP A 36 -3.73 -5.78 -13.13
CA ASP A 36 -4.93 -6.48 -12.66
C ASP A 36 -5.32 -6.01 -11.25
N TRP A 37 -4.33 -5.87 -10.36
CA TRP A 37 -4.54 -5.39 -8.98
C TRP A 37 -5.08 -3.96 -8.94
N ALA A 38 -4.42 -3.01 -9.62
CA ALA A 38 -4.83 -1.61 -9.59
C ALA A 38 -6.21 -1.42 -10.23
N SER A 39 -6.50 -2.11 -11.33
CA SER A 39 -7.80 -2.05 -12.00
C SER A 39 -8.92 -2.56 -11.07
N ALA A 40 -8.72 -3.71 -10.42
CA ALA A 40 -9.69 -4.27 -9.49
C ALA A 40 -9.92 -3.37 -8.27
N LEU A 41 -8.85 -2.74 -7.75
CA LEU A 41 -8.98 -1.82 -6.62
C LEU A 41 -9.75 -0.56 -7.00
N ILE A 42 -9.48 0.03 -8.17
CA ILE A 42 -10.23 1.18 -8.69
C ILE A 42 -11.72 0.83 -8.83
N GLU A 43 -12.05 -0.31 -9.43
CA GLU A 43 -13.44 -0.77 -9.57
C GLU A 43 -14.12 -0.92 -8.19
N LYS A 44 -13.40 -1.52 -7.23
CA LYS A 44 -13.91 -1.70 -5.87
C LYS A 44 -14.17 -0.36 -5.18
N LEU A 45 -13.23 0.59 -5.26
CA LEU A 45 -13.38 1.94 -4.69
C LEU A 45 -14.56 2.70 -5.32
N LYS A 46 -14.73 2.60 -6.64
CA LYS A 46 -15.85 3.23 -7.37
C LYS A 46 -17.21 2.62 -6.99
N SER A 47 -17.25 1.31 -6.70
CA SER A 47 -18.49 0.60 -6.35
C SER A 47 -18.90 0.73 -4.87
N GLU A 48 -17.95 0.61 -3.94
CA GLU A 48 -18.23 0.52 -2.50
C GLU A 48 -18.34 1.87 -1.81
N LYS A 49 -17.87 2.97 -2.43
CA LYS A 49 -17.90 4.34 -1.90
C LYS A 49 -17.41 4.41 -0.44
N PRO A 50 -16.10 4.18 -0.21
CA PRO A 50 -15.55 4.12 1.13
C PRO A 50 -15.76 5.44 1.91
N GLN A 51 -15.61 5.37 3.24
CA GLN A 51 -15.78 6.52 4.12
C GLN A 51 -14.70 7.61 3.96
N PHE A 52 -13.59 7.30 3.28
CA PHE A 52 -12.52 8.24 2.96
C PHE A 52 -12.66 8.77 1.53
N PRO A 53 -12.08 9.95 1.22
CA PRO A 53 -12.11 10.50 -0.14
C PRO A 53 -11.27 9.64 -1.09
N ALA A 54 -11.91 8.71 -1.80
CA ALA A 54 -11.23 7.80 -2.73
C ALA A 54 -10.69 8.47 -4.00
N GLY A 55 -11.02 9.75 -4.25
CA GLY A 55 -10.65 10.45 -5.48
C GLY A 55 -9.14 10.48 -5.72
N SER A 56 -8.36 10.97 -4.74
CA SER A 56 -6.89 11.02 -4.86
C SER A 56 -6.28 9.64 -4.97
N VAL A 57 -6.80 8.66 -4.23
CA VAL A 57 -6.33 7.26 -4.31
C VAL A 57 -6.58 6.66 -5.69
N ILE A 58 -7.72 6.96 -6.30
CA ILE A 58 -8.02 6.51 -7.67
C ILE A 58 -7.08 7.18 -8.68
N GLU A 59 -6.81 8.47 -8.53
CA GLU A 59 -5.84 9.19 -9.39
C GLU A 59 -4.45 8.56 -9.29
N ASP A 60 -3.95 8.31 -8.07
CA ASP A 60 -2.65 7.64 -7.86
C ASP A 60 -2.60 6.23 -8.49
N LEU A 61 -3.70 5.48 -8.39
CA LEU A 61 -3.80 4.15 -9.01
C LEU A 61 -3.86 4.22 -10.54
N GLU A 62 -4.51 5.24 -11.11
CA GLU A 62 -4.56 5.48 -12.54
C GLU A 62 -3.17 5.87 -13.08
N GLU A 63 -2.40 6.66 -12.34
CA GLU A 63 -0.98 6.93 -12.65
C GLU A 63 -0.13 5.65 -12.57
N ALA A 64 -0.32 4.83 -11.53
CA ALA A 64 0.37 3.55 -11.38
C ALA A 64 0.07 2.59 -12.56
N LEU A 65 -1.17 2.57 -13.07
CA LEU A 65 -1.53 1.80 -14.27
C LEU A 65 -0.72 2.22 -15.49
N GLU A 66 -0.45 3.52 -15.67
CA GLU A 66 0.42 3.98 -16.76
C GLU A 66 1.85 3.46 -16.61
N VAL A 67 2.37 3.46 -15.38
CA VAL A 67 3.70 2.93 -15.07
C VAL A 67 3.73 1.43 -15.37
N PHE A 68 2.77 0.64 -14.89
CA PHE A 68 2.72 -0.80 -15.18
C PHE A 68 2.59 -1.10 -16.67
N ALA A 69 1.82 -0.31 -17.42
CA ALA A 69 1.72 -0.45 -18.86
C ALA A 69 3.07 -0.21 -19.57
N LYS A 70 3.88 0.76 -19.09
CA LYS A 70 5.24 1.00 -19.59
C LYS A 70 6.18 -0.14 -19.18
N THR A 71 6.13 -0.58 -17.93
CA THR A 71 6.92 -1.70 -17.37
C THR A 71 6.66 -3.00 -18.14
N LYS A 72 5.40 -3.28 -18.49
CA LYS A 72 5.01 -4.44 -19.29
C LYS A 72 5.66 -4.45 -20.68
N LYS A 73 5.78 -3.29 -21.34
CA LYS A 73 6.39 -3.18 -22.69
C LYS A 73 7.86 -3.59 -22.71
N ILE A 74 8.57 -3.41 -21.59
CA ILE A 74 9.98 -3.76 -21.44
C ILE A 74 10.19 -5.08 -20.70
N ASN A 75 9.11 -5.81 -20.39
CA ASN A 75 9.12 -7.05 -19.61
C ASN A 75 9.86 -6.93 -18.26
N ALA A 76 9.74 -5.76 -17.62
CA ALA A 76 10.28 -5.52 -16.29
C ALA A 76 9.29 -5.96 -15.20
N LYS A 77 9.81 -6.08 -13.98
CA LYS A 77 9.03 -6.36 -12.77
C LYS A 77 8.92 -5.10 -11.91
N TRP A 78 7.98 -5.10 -10.97
CA TRP A 78 7.79 -4.03 -9.99
C TRP A 78 7.71 -4.64 -8.59
N HIS A 79 7.97 -3.84 -7.56
CA HIS A 79 7.62 -4.19 -6.18
C HIS A 79 6.92 -2.99 -5.55
N PHE A 80 6.20 -3.25 -4.46
CA PHE A 80 5.59 -2.20 -3.66
C PHE A 80 6.55 -1.85 -2.52
N GLU A 81 6.72 -0.56 -2.28
CA GLU A 81 7.55 -0.03 -1.20
C GLU A 81 6.70 0.93 -0.38
N LEU A 82 6.73 0.76 0.94
CA LEU A 82 6.07 1.64 1.89
C LEU A 82 7.15 2.39 2.65
N ASP A 83 7.30 3.67 2.35
CA ASP A 83 8.12 4.58 3.13
C ASP A 83 7.29 5.10 4.31
N PHE A 84 7.72 4.80 5.54
CA PHE A 84 7.09 5.24 6.80
C PHE A 84 7.86 6.40 7.44
#